data_AF-A0A934SEP5-F1
#
_entry.id   AF-A0A934SEP5-F1
#
_cell.length_a   1.000
_cell.length_b   1.000
_cell.length_c   1.000
_cell.angle_alpha   90.00
_cell.angle_beta   90.00
_cell.angle_gamma   90.00
#
_symmetry.space_group_name_H-M   'P 1'
#
loop_
_entity.id
_entity.type
_entity.pdbx_description
1 polymer ?
#
loop_
_entity_poly.entity_id
_entity_poly.type
_entity_poly.pdbx_seq_one_letter_code
_entity_poly.pdbx_strand_id
1 'polypeptide(L)'
;MAELPYMQFFPADYLRDTEILSLSAQGGWMRMLCSMWHPSRRGVLSLRLQAMARLLHASEQATKSIIQEIEECDVADVEWGGHREAISPADIGMVTITCRRMVRDWEKATSEKKTLSDAGRRGAAKRWGNRGVNSPPNGEVNSPPNSNPEARNQKDREREIAQAQEPNTTLPRSNRRPTLAQAKSAAATIGVTAELADEWWH
;
A
#
# COMPACT_ATOMS: atom_id res chain seq x y z
N MET A 1 14.50 13.25 -14.31
CA MET A 1 13.80 13.47 -13.02
C MET A 1 13.94 12.20 -12.22
N ALA A 2 14.46 12.25 -10.99
CA ALA A 2 14.49 11.07 -10.14
C ALA A 2 13.06 10.59 -9.93
N GLU A 3 12.75 9.33 -10.27
CA GLU A 3 11.45 8.73 -9.96
C GLU A 3 11.24 8.83 -8.45
N LEU A 4 10.24 9.61 -8.05
CA LEU A 4 9.86 9.67 -6.65
C LEU A 4 9.34 8.28 -6.26
N PRO A 5 9.84 7.68 -5.17
CA PRO A 5 9.39 6.36 -4.76
C PRO A 5 7.89 6.42 -4.48
N TYR A 6 7.12 5.62 -5.23
CA TYR A 6 5.68 5.50 -5.04
C TYR A 6 5.39 4.92 -3.65
N MET A 7 4.37 5.44 -2.97
CA MET A 7 3.89 4.86 -1.73
C MET A 7 3.07 3.64 -2.06
N GLN A 8 3.53 2.45 -1.66
CA GLN A 8 2.70 1.26 -1.76
C GLN A 8 1.58 1.35 -0.72
N PHE A 9 0.35 1.49 -1.17
CA PHE A 9 -0.84 1.57 -0.33
C PHE A 9 -1.64 0.27 -0.43
N PHE A 10 -2.16 -0.19 0.70
CA PHE A 10 -2.90 -1.44 0.82
C PHE A 10 -4.33 -1.14 1.31
N PRO A 11 -5.30 -0.94 0.41
CA PRO A 11 -6.65 -0.52 0.78
C PRO A 11 -7.34 -1.48 1.74
N ALA A 12 -7.20 -2.80 1.54
CA ALA A 12 -7.83 -3.81 2.39
C ALA A 12 -7.32 -3.74 3.84
N ASP A 13 -6.02 -3.53 4.01
CA ASP A 13 -5.41 -3.43 5.34
C ASP A 13 -5.76 -2.09 6.00
N TYR A 14 -5.73 -0.99 5.22
CA TYR A 14 -6.18 0.31 5.72
C TYR A 14 -7.63 0.26 6.18
N LEU A 15 -8.54 -0.34 5.41
CA LEU A 15 -9.94 -0.47 5.79
C LEU A 15 -10.07 -1.33 7.04
N ARG A 16 -9.43 -2.50 7.09
CA ARG A 16 -9.46 -3.37 8.28
C ARG A 16 -9.01 -2.65 9.56
N ASP A 17 -7.92 -1.88 9.47
CA ASP A 17 -7.35 -1.19 10.61
C ASP A 17 -8.19 0.03 11.02
N THR A 18 -8.96 0.64 10.10
CA THR A 18 -9.64 1.92 10.33
C THR A 18 -11.16 1.85 10.33
N GLU A 19 -11.77 0.71 10.00
CA GLU A 19 -13.23 0.54 9.90
C GLU A 19 -13.95 0.89 11.21
N ILE A 20 -13.33 0.61 12.35
CA ILE A 20 -13.86 0.92 13.69
C ILE A 20 -13.69 2.39 14.10
N LEU A 21 -12.83 3.14 13.40
CA LEU A 21 -12.56 4.55 13.69
C LEU A 21 -13.67 5.46 13.17
N SER A 22 -13.87 6.58 13.85
CA SER A 22 -14.62 7.73 13.37
C SER A 22 -14.07 8.23 12.03
N LEU A 23 -14.94 8.79 11.18
CA LEU A 23 -14.53 9.32 9.88
C LEU A 23 -13.40 10.38 10.00
N SER A 24 -13.42 11.17 11.07
CA SER A 24 -12.35 12.11 11.39
C SER A 24 -11.02 11.42 11.68
N ALA A 25 -11.03 10.31 12.43
CA ALA A 25 -9.82 9.56 12.74
C ALA A 25 -9.32 8.77 11.53
N GLN A 26 -10.21 8.21 10.70
CA GLN A 26 -9.83 7.59 9.42
C GLN A 26 -9.09 8.58 8.51
N GLY A 27 -9.69 9.76 8.29
CA GLY A 27 -9.10 10.82 7.48
C GLY A 27 -7.82 11.39 8.10
N GLY A 28 -7.81 11.53 9.44
CA GLY A 28 -6.64 11.96 10.20
C GLY A 28 -5.47 11.00 10.01
N TRP A 29 -5.72 9.70 10.14
CA TRP A 29 -4.72 8.66 9.93
C TRP A 29 -4.16 8.69 8.52
N MET A 30 -5.00 8.82 7.50
CA MET A 30 -4.55 8.95 6.11
C MET A 30 -3.58 10.14 5.92
N ARG A 31 -3.90 11.30 6.49
CA ARG A 31 -3.01 12.47 6.42
C ARG A 31 -1.68 12.22 7.13
N MET A 32 -1.70 11.53 8.26
CA MET A 32 -0.48 11.15 8.98
C MET A 32 0.37 10.17 8.16
N LEU A 33 -0.22 9.16 7.54
CA LEU A 33 0.48 8.24 6.63
C LEU A 33 1.18 8.97 5.48
N CYS A 34 0.49 9.92 4.84
CA CYS A 34 1.10 10.74 3.80
C CYS A 34 2.26 11.60 4.34
N SER A 35 2.15 12.16 5.53
CA SER A 35 3.21 12.96 6.18
C SER A 35 4.44 12.14 6.58
N MET A 36 4.21 10.89 7.00
CA MET A 36 5.23 9.88 7.31
C MET A 36 5.91 9.33 6.06
N TRP A 37 5.33 9.51 4.87
CA TRP A 37 5.94 9.13 3.60
C TRP A 37 7.06 10.12 3.19
N HIS A 38 8.04 10.32 4.06
CA HIS A 38 9.23 11.15 3.82
C HIS A 38 10.51 10.36 4.14
N PRO A 39 11.60 10.47 3.32
CA PRO A 39 12.81 9.68 3.51
C PRO A 39 13.46 9.80 4.91
N SER A 40 13.42 11.00 5.50
CA SER A 40 14.06 11.27 6.81
C SER A 40 13.26 10.80 8.03
N ARG A 41 11.98 10.44 7.87
CA ARG A 41 11.06 10.13 8.99
C ARG A 41 10.06 9.05 8.60
N ARG A 42 10.56 8.00 7.94
CA ARG A 42 9.71 6.99 7.33
C ARG A 42 8.97 6.21 8.43
N GLY A 43 7.64 6.28 8.41
CA GLY A 43 6.79 5.56 9.36
C GLY A 43 6.75 6.14 10.77
N VAL A 44 7.40 7.26 11.06
CA VAL A 44 7.40 7.89 12.38
C VAL A 44 7.08 9.37 12.24
N LEU A 45 6.10 9.85 13.01
CA LEU A 45 5.70 11.24 13.06
C LEU A 45 5.79 11.75 14.49
N SER A 46 6.82 12.54 14.78
CA SER A 46 6.99 13.17 16.09
C SER A 46 6.82 14.69 15.96
N LEU A 47 5.74 15.21 16.55
CA LEU A 47 5.37 16.62 16.50
C LEU A 47 4.72 17.03 17.83
N ARG A 48 4.80 18.33 18.17
CA ARG A 48 3.93 18.87 19.24
C ARG A 48 2.47 18.77 18.84
N LEU A 49 1.58 18.61 19.82
CA LEU A 49 0.14 18.50 19.59
C LEU A 49 -0.41 19.65 18.72
N GLN A 50 0.05 20.88 18.95
CA GLN A 50 -0.31 22.05 18.12
C GLN A 50 0.11 21.92 16.66
N ALA A 51 1.30 21.40 16.39
CA ALA A 51 1.78 21.17 15.02
C ALA A 51 1.01 20.01 14.37
N MET A 52 0.64 18.99 15.15
CA MET A 52 -0.23 17.91 14.70
C MET A 52 -1.62 18.43 14.31
N ALA A 53 -2.17 19.36 15.09
CA ALA A 53 -3.46 19.97 14.81
C ALA A 53 -3.46 20.75 13.48
N ARG A 54 -2.38 21.49 13.21
CA ARG A 54 -2.15 22.13 11.91
C ARG A 54 -1.99 21.11 10.79
N LEU A 55 -1.31 19.98 11.03
CA LEU A 55 -1.17 18.92 10.04
C LEU A 55 -2.53 18.28 9.69
N LEU A 56 -3.43 18.12 10.66
CA LEU A 56 -4.75 17.50 10.47
C LEU A 56 -5.84 18.49 10.03
N HIS A 57 -5.54 19.80 10.03
CA HIS A 57 -6.53 20.89 9.86
C HIS A 57 -7.70 20.79 10.86
N ALA A 58 -7.39 20.51 12.11
CA ALA A 58 -8.37 20.40 13.19
C ALA A 58 -7.94 21.24 14.41
N SER A 59 -8.84 21.42 15.38
CA SER A 59 -8.46 22.01 16.67
C SER A 59 -7.54 21.06 17.45
N GLU A 60 -6.79 21.59 18.42
CA GLU A 60 -5.93 20.75 19.27
C GLU A 60 -6.72 19.70 20.05
N GLN A 61 -7.93 20.06 20.52
CA GLN A 61 -8.83 19.13 21.20
C GLN A 61 -9.30 18.01 20.26
N ALA A 62 -9.77 18.35 19.05
CA ALA A 62 -10.20 17.34 18.08
C ALA A 62 -9.04 16.44 17.65
N THR A 63 -7.84 17.02 17.49
CA THR A 63 -6.62 16.28 17.17
C THR A 63 -6.25 15.31 18.29
N LYS A 64 -6.35 15.74 19.55
CA LYS A 64 -6.12 14.87 20.69
C LYS A 64 -7.10 13.70 20.70
N SER A 65 -8.39 13.96 20.49
CA SER A 65 -9.41 12.89 20.40
C SER A 65 -9.14 11.91 19.26
N ILE A 66 -8.75 12.40 18.08
CA ILE A 66 -8.37 11.56 16.94
C ILE A 66 -7.18 10.64 17.30
N ILE A 67 -6.14 11.18 17.93
CA ILE A 67 -4.94 10.41 18.28
C ILE A 67 -5.25 9.38 19.36
N GLN A 68 -6.04 9.76 20.36
CA GLN A 68 -6.49 8.83 21.41
C GLN A 68 -7.32 7.68 20.82
N GLU A 69 -8.22 7.97 19.88
CA GLU A 69 -9.01 6.94 19.21
C GLU A 69 -8.12 5.95 18.41
N ILE A 70 -7.10 6.47 17.72
CA ILE A 70 -6.11 5.66 16.99
C ILE A 70 -5.28 4.77 17.95
N GLU A 71 -4.93 5.29 19.12
CA GLU A 71 -4.22 4.55 20.17
C GLU A 71 -5.11 3.47 20.80
N GLU A 72 -6.34 3.81 21.17
CA GLU A 72 -7.32 2.91 21.78
C GLU A 72 -7.71 1.74 20.86
N CYS A 73 -7.77 2.00 19.56
CA CYS A 73 -8.07 1.00 18.53
C CYS A 73 -6.84 0.21 18.06
N ASP A 74 -5.65 0.44 18.65
CA ASP A 74 -4.39 -0.19 18.30
C ASP A 74 -4.06 -0.10 16.79
N VAL A 75 -4.30 1.07 16.18
CA VAL A 75 -4.00 1.32 14.76
C VAL A 75 -2.54 1.73 14.58
N ALA A 76 -1.98 2.46 15.55
CA ALA A 76 -0.61 2.94 15.57
C ALA A 76 -0.05 2.94 16.99
N ASP A 77 1.28 2.84 17.11
CA ASP A 77 1.93 3.04 18.42
C ASP A 77 2.00 4.54 18.69
N VAL A 78 1.47 4.98 19.82
CA VAL A 78 1.44 6.39 20.23
C VAL A 78 2.23 6.56 21.51
N GLU A 79 3.16 7.52 21.52
CA GLU A 79 3.92 7.90 22.71
C GLU A 79 3.64 9.37 23.02
N TRP A 80 3.04 9.60 24.20
CA TRP A 80 2.79 10.94 24.72
C TRP A 80 4.00 11.40 25.53
N GLY A 81 4.82 12.25 24.92
CA GLY A 81 5.92 12.95 25.57
C GLY A 81 5.38 13.97 26.57
N GLY A 82 5.17 13.55 27.82
CA GLY A 82 4.80 14.46 28.89
C GLY A 82 3.80 13.90 29.89
N HIS A 83 4.28 13.06 30.80
CA HIS A 83 4.08 13.31 32.23
C HIS A 83 5.19 12.57 32.99
N ARG A 84 6.09 13.35 33.62
CA ARG A 84 7.09 12.94 34.63
C ARG A 84 8.41 12.30 34.19
N GLU A 85 8.55 11.72 33.00
CA GLU A 85 9.80 11.05 32.57
C GLU A 85 10.49 11.67 31.33
N ALA A 86 10.08 12.86 30.89
CA ALA A 86 10.77 13.55 29.79
C ALA A 86 12.22 13.91 30.22
N ILE A 87 13.19 13.25 29.61
CA ILE A 87 14.64 13.40 29.89
C ILE A 87 15.14 14.79 29.48
N SER A 88 14.46 15.46 28.55
CA SER A 88 14.82 16.78 28.03
C SER A 88 13.61 17.75 28.05
N PRO A 89 13.84 19.05 28.37
CA PRO A 89 12.81 20.10 28.26
C PRO A 89 12.24 20.25 26.84
N ALA A 90 12.97 19.81 25.82
CA ALA A 90 12.54 19.88 24.43
C ALA A 90 11.40 18.89 24.10
N ASP A 91 11.28 17.80 24.86
CA ASP A 91 10.36 16.68 24.59
C ASP A 91 9.00 16.85 25.29
N ILE A 92 8.85 17.89 26.11
CA ILE A 92 7.61 18.19 26.81
C ILE A 92 6.53 18.58 25.80
N GLY A 93 5.43 17.83 25.80
CA GLY A 93 4.29 18.04 24.90
C GLY A 93 4.48 17.51 23.49
N MET A 94 5.50 16.67 23.26
CA MET A 94 5.69 15.96 22.00
C MET A 94 4.74 14.75 21.92
N VAL A 95 4.22 14.49 20.73
CA VAL A 95 3.44 13.29 20.43
C VAL A 95 4.14 12.57 19.30
N THR A 96 4.58 11.34 19.56
CA THR A 96 5.20 10.47 18.55
C THR A 96 4.22 9.39 18.17
N ILE A 97 3.95 9.27 16.87
CA ILE A 97 3.06 8.26 16.30
C ILE A 97 3.87 7.42 15.32
N THR A 98 3.79 6.11 15.46
CA THR A 98 4.56 5.17 14.64
C THR A 98 3.63 4.23 13.86
N CYS A 99 3.80 4.24 12.54
CA CYS A 99 3.19 3.27 11.64
C CYS A 99 4.09 2.02 11.56
N ARG A 100 3.76 0.99 12.35
CA ARG A 100 4.49 -0.28 12.46
C ARG A 100 4.81 -0.92 11.12
N ARG A 101 3.87 -0.90 10.17
CA ARG A 101 4.08 -1.47 8.84
C ARG A 101 5.10 -0.69 8.03
N MET A 102 4.96 0.63 8.00
CA MET A 102 5.84 1.48 7.19
C MET A 102 7.28 1.43 7.68
N VAL A 103 7.49 1.31 9.00
CA VAL A 103 8.82 1.07 9.60
C VAL A 103 9.38 -0.27 9.14
N ARG A 104 8.64 -1.38 9.30
CA ARG A 104 9.08 -2.71 8.87
C ARG A 104 9.42 -2.78 7.37
N ASP A 105 8.55 -2.24 6.52
CA ASP A 105 8.74 -2.24 5.08
C ASP A 105 9.96 -1.40 4.68
N TRP A 106 10.19 -0.28 5.37
CA TRP A 106 11.35 0.58 5.14
C TRP A 106 12.67 -0.05 5.57
N GLU A 107 12.70 -0.70 6.73
CA GLU A 107 13.86 -1.45 7.22
C GLU A 107 14.23 -2.57 6.25
N LYS A 108 13.22 -3.34 5.80
CA LYS A 108 13.40 -4.38 4.79
C LYS A 108 13.98 -3.81 3.49
N ALA A 109 13.36 -2.77 2.92
CA ALA A 109 13.84 -2.15 1.69
C ALA A 109 15.26 -1.58 1.82
N THR A 110 15.59 -0.99 2.97
CA THR A 110 16.92 -0.44 3.24
C THR A 110 17.97 -1.55 3.34
N SER A 111 17.63 -2.66 4.00
CA SER A 111 18.51 -3.83 4.12
C SER A 111 18.79 -4.49 2.76
N GLU A 112 17.75 -4.69 1.95
CA GLU A 112 17.86 -5.23 0.59
C GLU A 112 18.70 -4.33 -0.31
N LYS A 113 18.48 -3.01 -0.26
CA LYS A 113 19.29 -2.05 -1.02
C LYS A 113 20.77 -2.12 -0.64
N LYS A 114 21.08 -2.29 0.65
CA LYS A 114 22.46 -2.46 1.12
C LYS A 114 23.09 -3.74 0.58
N THR A 115 22.39 -4.87 0.66
CA THR A 115 22.91 -6.16 0.15
C THR A 115 23.12 -6.14 -1.36
N LEU A 116 22.19 -5.54 -2.12
CA LEU A 116 22.30 -5.31 -3.56
C LEU A 116 23.48 -4.41 -3.90
N SER A 117 23.66 -3.30 -3.18
CA SER A 117 24.80 -2.40 -3.34
C SER A 117 26.13 -3.12 -3.08
N ASP A 118 26.22 -3.93 -2.02
CA ASP A 118 27.45 -4.68 -1.70
C ASP A 118 27.72 -5.81 -2.70
N ALA A 119 26.68 -6.46 -3.22
CA ALA A 119 26.82 -7.42 -4.32
C ALA A 119 27.31 -6.72 -5.61
N GLY A 120 26.75 -5.56 -5.94
CA GLY A 120 27.17 -4.73 -7.07
C GLY A 120 28.63 -4.28 -6.94
N ARG A 121 29.03 -3.79 -5.76
CA ARG A 121 30.41 -3.40 -5.47
C ARG A 121 31.37 -4.57 -5.62
N ARG A 122 31.03 -5.74 -5.07
CA ARG A 122 31.84 -6.98 -5.22
C ARG A 122 31.94 -7.43 -6.69
N GLY A 123 30.84 -7.37 -7.43
CA GLY A 123 30.81 -7.69 -8.86
C GLY A 123 31.68 -6.73 -9.69
N ALA A 124 31.60 -5.44 -9.40
CA ALA A 124 32.43 -4.42 -10.04
C ALA A 124 33.92 -4.62 -9.71
N ALA A 125 34.27 -4.88 -8.45
CA ALA A 125 35.63 -5.19 -8.04
C ALA A 125 36.18 -6.44 -8.73
N LYS A 126 35.39 -7.50 -8.90
CA LYS A 126 35.82 -8.69 -9.67
C LYS A 126 36.07 -8.39 -11.15
N ARG A 127 35.23 -7.54 -11.76
CA ARG A 127 35.31 -7.23 -13.21
C ARG A 127 36.39 -6.20 -13.56
N TRP A 128 36.65 -5.27 -12.65
CA TRP A 128 37.44 -4.06 -12.90
C TRP A 128 38.55 -3.80 -11.87
N GLY A 129 38.49 -4.42 -10.69
CA GLY A 129 39.36 -4.09 -9.55
C GLY A 129 40.81 -4.58 -9.66
N ASN A 130 41.15 -5.41 -10.65
CA ASN A 130 42.50 -5.93 -10.85
C ASN A 130 43.10 -5.64 -12.24
N ARG A 131 42.49 -4.74 -13.03
CA ARG A 131 43.13 -4.28 -14.26
C ARG A 131 44.07 -3.13 -13.92
N GLY A 132 45.37 -3.43 -13.91
CA GLY A 132 46.39 -2.40 -13.99
C GLY A 132 46.09 -1.45 -15.14
N VAL A 133 46.51 -0.20 -14.98
CA VAL A 133 46.18 0.98 -15.80
C VAL A 133 46.46 0.82 -17.32
N ASN A 134 47.00 -0.31 -17.80
CA ASN A 134 47.37 -0.53 -19.21
C ASN A 134 47.06 -1.94 -19.75
N SER A 135 45.90 -2.54 -19.44
CA SER A 135 45.45 -3.74 -20.17
C SER A 135 44.49 -3.35 -21.30
N PRO A 136 44.87 -3.50 -22.59
CA PRO A 136 43.90 -3.35 -23.67
C PRO A 136 42.78 -4.39 -23.50
N PRO A 137 41.53 -4.08 -23.91
CA PRO A 137 40.41 -4.99 -23.76
C PRO A 137 40.61 -6.19 -24.69
N ASN A 138 41.28 -7.24 -24.21
CA ASN A 138 41.31 -8.52 -24.90
C ASN A 138 40.09 -9.33 -24.48
N GLY A 139 38.93 -8.93 -25.01
CA GLY A 139 37.71 -9.69 -24.94
C GLY A 139 37.06 -9.59 -26.31
N GLU A 140 36.95 -10.71 -27.02
CA GLU A 140 36.09 -10.80 -28.19
C GLU A 140 34.71 -10.26 -27.80
N VAL A 141 34.26 -9.25 -28.55
CA VAL A 141 32.96 -8.60 -28.41
C VAL A 141 31.90 -9.55 -28.94
N ASN A 142 31.72 -10.72 -28.33
CA ASN A 142 30.62 -11.61 -28.64
C ASN A 142 29.51 -11.42 -27.60
N SER A 143 28.79 -10.31 -27.78
CA SER A 143 27.33 -10.22 -27.74
C SER A 143 26.96 -8.75 -27.93
N PRO A 144 26.25 -8.37 -29.01
CA PRO A 144 25.62 -7.05 -29.05
C PRO A 144 24.66 -6.93 -27.85
N PRO A 145 24.43 -5.72 -27.32
CA PRO A 145 23.34 -5.52 -26.36
C PRO A 145 22.08 -6.06 -27.02
N ASN A 146 21.35 -6.93 -26.33
CA ASN A 146 20.06 -7.40 -26.81
C ASN A 146 19.09 -6.20 -26.76
N SER A 147 19.18 -5.33 -27.75
CA SER A 147 18.21 -4.32 -28.12
C SER A 147 17.25 -4.95 -29.12
N ASN A 148 16.64 -6.08 -28.77
CA ASN A 148 15.43 -6.52 -29.46
C ASN A 148 14.21 -6.32 -28.56
N PRO A 149 13.38 -5.29 -28.79
CA PRO A 149 12.12 -5.09 -28.07
C PRO A 149 11.14 -6.25 -28.24
N GLU A 150 11.34 -7.12 -29.24
CA GLU A 150 10.43 -8.23 -29.58
C GLU A 150 10.48 -9.40 -28.59
N ALA A 151 11.59 -9.60 -27.86
CA ALA A 151 11.72 -10.72 -26.92
C ALA A 151 10.82 -10.57 -25.68
N ARG A 152 10.44 -9.33 -25.33
CA ARG A 152 9.46 -9.06 -24.27
C ARG A 152 8.04 -9.39 -24.73
N ASN A 153 7.74 -9.13 -26.00
CA ASN A 153 6.44 -9.39 -26.61
C ASN A 153 6.14 -10.88 -26.84
N GLN A 154 7.16 -11.73 -26.98
CA GLN A 154 6.95 -13.18 -27.13
C GLN A 154 6.43 -13.83 -25.85
N LYS A 155 6.93 -13.41 -24.68
CA LYS A 155 6.47 -13.95 -23.38
C LYS A 155 5.06 -13.52 -23.02
N ASP A 156 4.66 -12.32 -23.45
CA ASP A 156 3.31 -11.80 -23.26
C ASP A 156 2.34 -12.45 -24.27
N ARG A 157 2.76 -12.68 -25.53
CA ARG A 157 1.98 -13.45 -26.51
C ARG A 157 1.81 -14.93 -26.15
N GLU A 158 2.83 -15.58 -25.61
CA GLU A 158 2.72 -16.98 -25.16
C GLU A 158 1.76 -17.13 -23.98
N ARG A 159 1.67 -16.11 -23.09
CA ARG A 159 0.68 -16.05 -22.02
C ARG A 159 -0.73 -15.76 -22.54
N GLU A 160 -0.85 -14.91 -23.57
CA GLU A 160 -2.12 -14.58 -24.21
C GLU A 160 -2.69 -15.76 -25.03
N ILE A 161 -1.83 -16.52 -25.72
CA ILE A 161 -2.20 -17.75 -26.44
C ILE A 161 -2.54 -18.89 -25.46
N ALA A 162 -1.80 -19.01 -24.34
CA ALA A 162 -2.10 -19.99 -23.30
C ALA A 162 -3.42 -19.70 -22.55
N GLN A 163 -3.78 -18.41 -22.40
CA GLN A 163 -5.08 -18.01 -21.84
C GLN A 163 -6.24 -18.10 -22.85
N ALA A 164 -5.95 -18.07 -24.15
CA ALA A 164 -6.96 -18.24 -25.21
C ALA A 164 -7.33 -19.71 -25.51
N GLN A 165 -6.62 -20.68 -24.92
CA GLN A 165 -6.86 -22.13 -25.09
C GLN A 165 -7.49 -22.80 -23.86
N GLU A 166 -8.17 -22.06 -22.98
CA GLU A 166 -9.12 -22.71 -22.07
C GLU A 166 -10.37 -23.16 -22.85
N PRO A 167 -10.82 -24.42 -22.70
CA PRO A 167 -12.02 -24.90 -23.38
C PRO A 167 -13.21 -24.07 -22.91
N ASN A 168 -13.78 -23.35 -23.87
CA ASN A 168 -14.96 -22.50 -23.76
C ASN A 168 -16.17 -23.32 -23.28
N THR A 169 -16.27 -23.54 -21.97
CA THR A 169 -17.48 -24.08 -21.36
C THR A 169 -18.47 -22.92 -21.32
N THR A 170 -19.22 -22.81 -22.41
CA THR A 170 -20.22 -21.78 -22.61
C THR A 170 -21.36 -22.03 -21.63
N LEU A 171 -21.33 -21.39 -20.45
CA LEU A 171 -22.54 -21.19 -19.67
C LEU A 171 -23.38 -20.13 -20.39
N PRO A 172 -24.65 -20.40 -20.74
CA PRO A 172 -25.47 -19.39 -21.38
C PRO A 172 -25.70 -18.22 -20.41
N ARG A 173 -25.20 -17.03 -20.79
CA ARG A 173 -25.60 -15.74 -20.20
C ARG A 173 -27.08 -15.53 -20.50
N SER A 174 -27.96 -15.87 -19.56
CA SER A 174 -29.37 -15.48 -19.65
C SER A 174 -29.54 -14.03 -19.20
N ASN A 175 -29.23 -13.08 -20.10
CA ASN A 175 -29.66 -11.68 -19.96
C ASN A 175 -31.14 -11.53 -20.34
N ARG A 176 -32.03 -12.21 -19.62
CA ARG A 176 -33.47 -11.93 -19.66
C ARG A 176 -33.94 -11.69 -18.25
N ARG A 177 -34.52 -10.50 -18.00
CA ARG A 177 -35.36 -10.28 -16.83
C ARG A 177 -36.40 -11.43 -16.80
N PRO A 178 -36.57 -12.13 -15.67
CA PRO A 178 -37.60 -13.17 -15.56
C PRO A 178 -38.96 -12.53 -15.82
N THR A 179 -39.82 -13.25 -16.54
CA THR A 179 -41.20 -12.81 -16.76
C THR A 179 -41.98 -12.86 -15.45
N LEU A 180 -43.01 -12.02 -15.29
CA LEU A 180 -43.84 -11.96 -14.07
C LEU A 180 -44.38 -13.35 -13.64
N ALA A 181 -44.68 -14.22 -14.62
CA ALA A 181 -45.12 -15.59 -14.37
C ALA A 181 -44.03 -16.48 -13.73
N GLN A 182 -42.76 -16.27 -14.08
CA GLN A 182 -41.62 -17.01 -13.52
C GLN A 182 -41.24 -16.51 -12.12
N ALA A 183 -41.37 -15.21 -11.85
CA ALA A 183 -41.17 -14.63 -10.52
C ALA A 183 -42.26 -15.10 -9.52
N LYS A 184 -43.53 -15.17 -9.95
CA LYS A 184 -44.64 -15.65 -9.13
C LYS A 184 -44.54 -17.15 -8.81
N SER A 185 -44.02 -17.96 -9.74
CA SER A 185 -43.77 -19.39 -9.50
C SER A 185 -42.66 -19.63 -8.46
N ALA A 186 -41.61 -18.80 -8.43
CA ALA A 186 -40.50 -18.92 -7.48
C ALA A 186 -40.90 -18.45 -6.06
N ALA A 187 -41.73 -17.39 -5.96
CA ALA A 187 -42.25 -16.90 -4.69
C ALA A 187 -43.17 -17.94 -3.99
N ALA A 188 -43.97 -18.68 -4.77
CA ALA A 188 -44.82 -19.74 -4.26
C ALA A 188 -44.03 -20.93 -3.66
N THR A 189 -42.79 -21.16 -4.10
CA THR A 189 -41.92 -22.23 -3.57
C THR A 189 -41.25 -21.84 -2.25
N ILE A 190 -41.12 -20.55 -1.94
CA ILE A 190 -40.42 -20.04 -0.75
C ILE A 190 -41.41 -19.59 0.34
N GLY A 191 -42.73 -19.71 0.11
CA GLY A 191 -43.75 -19.42 1.11
C GLY A 191 -43.89 -17.93 1.44
N VAL A 192 -43.46 -17.04 0.53
CA VAL A 192 -43.65 -15.60 0.66
C VAL A 192 -44.97 -15.22 0.02
N THR A 193 -45.84 -14.53 0.76
CA THR A 193 -47.16 -14.11 0.29
C THR A 193 -47.03 -13.10 -0.86
N ALA A 194 -47.93 -13.22 -1.85
CA ALA A 194 -47.85 -12.55 -3.14
C ALA A 194 -47.85 -11.01 -3.11
N GLU A 195 -48.15 -10.39 -1.97
CA GLU A 195 -48.23 -8.94 -1.81
C GLU A 195 -46.85 -8.24 -1.79
N LEU A 196 -45.77 -8.91 -1.40
CA LEU A 196 -44.43 -8.32 -1.33
C LEU A 196 -43.70 -8.24 -2.69
N ALA A 197 -44.22 -8.90 -3.72
CA ALA A 197 -43.59 -8.92 -5.04
C ALA A 197 -43.92 -7.68 -5.91
N ASP A 198 -45.03 -6.99 -5.62
CA ASP A 198 -45.49 -5.86 -6.42
C ASP A 198 -44.78 -4.52 -6.05
N GLU A 199 -44.22 -4.40 -4.84
CA GLU A 199 -43.46 -3.21 -4.42
C GLU A 199 -42.08 -3.07 -5.09
N TRP A 200 -41.52 -4.15 -5.65
CA TRP A 200 -40.17 -4.16 -6.21
C TRP A 200 -40.13 -3.87 -7.72
N TRP A 201 -41.26 -3.59 -8.35
CA TRP A 201 -41.38 -3.47 -9.81
C TRP A 201 -41.84 -2.10 -10.33
N HIS A 202 -41.92 -1.10 -9.46
CA HIS A 202 -42.08 0.31 -9.82
C HIS A 202 -40.81 1.10 -9.46
#